data_AF-A0A1D8S0V5-F1
#
_entry.id   AF-A0A1D8S0V5-F1
#
_cell.length_a   1.000
_cell.length_b   1.000
_cell.length_c   1.000
_cell.angle_alpha   90.00
_cell.angle_beta   90.00
_cell.angle_gamma   90.00
#
_symmetry.space_group_name_H-M   'P 1'
#
loop_
_entity.id
_entity.type
_entity.pdbx_description
1 polymer ?
#
loop_
_entity_poly.entity_id
_entity_poly.type
_entity_poly.pdbx_seq_one_letter_code
_entity_poly.pdbx_strand_id
1 'polypeptide(L)'
;MLLVGGLAAVVNPLLGVGIAAKALLPSVGGIINKYGLRPTGEKLSQHQLNKSIEEADAHIAKEFADASTLQVINPILQELELTLRTTELQHDPITDANLADGSIPELDGERWRELTEVAICHVYKEVYQTPSLHKKASLGPKDLRWLKIMFEVNSK
;
A
#
# COMPACT_ATOMS: atom_id res chain seq x y z
N MET A 1 -2.34 15.43 6.29
CA MET A 1 -2.30 14.83 7.64
C MET A 1 -2.94 13.43 7.72
N LEU A 2 -3.10 12.70 6.60
CA LEU A 2 -3.66 11.34 6.57
C LEU A 2 -2.60 10.23 6.72
N LEU A 3 -1.35 10.52 6.35
CA LEU A 3 -0.24 9.55 6.39
C LEU A 3 0.26 9.23 7.81
N VAL A 4 0.17 10.19 8.74
CA VAL A 4 0.62 9.97 10.13
C VAL A 4 -0.43 9.21 10.96
N GLY A 5 -1.72 9.37 10.63
CA GLY A 5 -2.80 8.62 11.28
C GLY A 5 -2.80 7.13 10.92
N GLY A 6 -2.49 6.78 9.67
CA GLY A 6 -2.39 5.39 9.23
C GLY A 6 -1.23 4.63 9.89
N LEU A 7 -0.08 5.28 10.07
CA LEU A 7 1.08 4.68 10.76
C LEU A 7 0.84 4.49 12.27
N ALA A 8 0.10 5.39 12.92
CA ALA A 8 -0.17 5.29 14.36
C ALA A 8 -1.12 4.11 14.70
N ALA A 9 -2.08 3.81 13.82
CA ALA A 9 -3.02 2.69 13.99
C ALA A 9 -2.35 1.30 13.92
N VAL A 10 -1.22 1.19 13.20
CA VAL A 10 -0.41 -0.04 13.13
C VAL A 10 0.34 -0.30 14.45
N VAL A 11 0.75 0.76 15.15
CA VAL A 11 1.57 0.65 16.38
C VAL A 11 0.70 0.59 17.64
N ASN A 12 -0.45 1.26 17.66
CA ASN A 12 -1.39 1.18 18.78
C ASN A 12 -2.84 1.51 18.34
N PRO A 13 -3.71 0.49 18.19
CA PRO A 13 -5.10 0.65 17.75
C PRO A 13 -5.89 1.67 18.59
N LEU A 14 -5.64 1.76 19.90
CA LEU A 14 -6.33 2.70 20.79
C LEU A 14 -5.96 4.17 20.53
N LEU A 15 -4.72 4.44 20.07
CA LEU A 15 -4.29 5.78 19.69
C LEU A 15 -4.87 6.20 18.33
N GLY A 16 -5.04 5.25 17.40
CA GLY A 16 -5.65 5.49 16.08
C GLY A 16 -7.12 5.89 16.17
N VAL A 17 -7.89 5.21 17.04
CA VAL A 17 -9.31 5.51 17.30
C VAL A 17 -9.49 6.95 17.85
N GLY A 18 -8.62 7.39 18.77
CA GLY A 18 -8.73 8.72 19.38
C GLY A 18 -8.50 9.88 18.42
N ILE A 19 -7.66 9.70 17.38
CA ILE A 19 -7.38 10.75 16.39
C ILE A 19 -8.47 10.80 15.32
N ALA A 20 -9.01 9.64 14.89
CA ALA A 20 -10.11 9.58 13.94
C ALA A 20 -11.40 10.19 14.52
N ALA A 21 -11.71 9.89 15.79
CA ALA A 21 -12.87 10.46 16.48
C ALA A 21 -12.81 11.99 16.56
N LYS A 22 -11.64 12.58 16.81
CA LYS A 22 -11.48 14.04 16.93
C LYS A 22 -11.61 14.79 15.60
N ALA A 23 -11.36 14.14 14.47
CA ALA A 23 -11.49 14.72 13.13
C ALA A 23 -12.91 14.60 12.57
N LEU A 24 -13.68 13.61 13.03
CA LEU A 24 -15.05 13.35 12.61
C LEU A 24 -16.10 14.07 13.48
N LEU A 25 -15.76 14.47 14.70
CA LEU A 25 -16.66 15.25 15.54
C LEU A 25 -16.70 16.71 15.05
N PRO A 26 -17.84 17.20 14.51
CA PRO A 26 -17.99 18.62 14.26
C PRO A 26 -17.85 19.36 15.60
N SER A 27 -17.05 20.43 15.63
CA SER A 27 -16.87 21.26 16.81
C SER A 27 -18.25 21.71 17.32
N VAL A 28 -18.66 21.17 18.47
CA VAL A 28 -20.01 21.34 19.06
C VAL A 28 -20.36 22.82 19.34
N GLY A 29 -19.38 23.73 19.28
CA GLY A 29 -19.60 25.18 19.42
C GLY A 29 -20.18 25.91 18.21
N GLY A 30 -20.19 25.33 17.00
CA GLY A 30 -20.56 26.05 15.76
C GLY A 30 -22.05 26.04 15.41
N ILE A 31 -22.83 25.09 15.94
CA ILE A 31 -24.23 24.87 15.53
C ILE A 31 -25.23 25.66 16.38
N ILE A 32 -24.79 26.22 17.51
CA ILE A 32 -25.68 26.90 18.47
C ILE A 32 -26.03 28.34 18.04
N ASN A 33 -25.21 29.01 17.22
CA ASN A 33 -25.33 30.46 17.03
C ASN A 33 -26.21 30.91 15.85
N LYS A 34 -26.74 29.99 15.02
CA LYS A 34 -27.40 30.39 13.75
C LYS A 34 -28.93 30.33 13.74
N TYR A 35 -29.57 29.59 14.65
CA TYR A 35 -31.04 29.49 14.66
C TYR A 35 -31.57 29.30 16.09
N GLY A 36 -32.04 30.38 16.70
CA GLY A 36 -32.72 30.38 18.00
C GLY A 36 -34.10 29.72 17.95
N LEU A 37 -34.17 28.40 17.79
CA LEU A 37 -35.43 27.65 17.72
C LEU A 37 -35.41 26.40 18.63
N ARG A 38 -36.06 26.59 19.80
CA ARG A 38 -36.90 25.66 20.59
C ARG A 38 -36.31 24.30 21.06
N PRO A 39 -36.28 24.05 22.39
CA PRO A 39 -35.70 22.85 23.02
C PRO A 39 -36.57 21.57 22.96
N THR A 40 -37.47 21.42 21.98
CA THR A 40 -38.43 20.29 21.94
C THR A 40 -38.17 19.24 20.85
N GLY A 41 -37.28 19.50 19.88
CA GLY A 41 -36.87 18.54 18.85
C GLY A 41 -35.52 17.85 19.12
N GLU A 42 -34.74 18.35 20.08
CA GLU A 42 -33.36 17.93 20.33
C GLU A 42 -33.24 16.47 20.75
N LYS A 43 -34.21 15.91 21.51
CA LYS A 43 -34.14 14.51 21.95
C LYS A 43 -34.31 13.50 20.82
N LEU A 44 -35.16 13.81 19.84
CA LEU A 44 -35.40 12.92 18.69
C LEU A 44 -34.22 12.99 17.71
N SER A 45 -33.67 14.19 17.51
CA SER A 45 -32.45 14.42 16.74
C SER A 45 -31.22 13.79 17.41
N GLN A 46 -31.08 13.90 18.74
CA GLN A 46 -29.99 13.26 19.50
C GLN A 46 -30.10 11.73 19.48
N HIS A 47 -31.31 11.17 19.54
CA HIS A 47 -31.46 9.71 19.48
C HIS A 47 -31.12 9.18 18.09
N GLN A 48 -31.53 9.87 17.02
CA GLN A 48 -31.13 9.56 15.65
C GLN A 48 -29.62 9.71 15.46
N LEU A 49 -29.02 10.75 16.03
CA LEU A 49 -27.58 10.97 15.99
C LEU A 49 -26.82 9.84 16.72
N ASN A 50 -27.21 9.52 17.95
CA ASN A 50 -26.59 8.44 18.73
C ASN A 50 -26.71 7.09 18.03
N LYS A 51 -27.88 6.80 17.45
CA LYS A 51 -28.08 5.59 16.65
C LYS A 51 -27.18 5.56 15.43
N SER A 52 -27.02 6.67 14.71
CA SER A 52 -26.11 6.75 13.56
C SER A 52 -24.64 6.59 13.94
N ILE A 53 -24.24 7.06 15.13
CA ILE A 53 -22.90 6.86 15.68
C ILE A 53 -22.69 5.38 16.02
N GLU A 54 -23.66 4.76 16.70
CA GLU A 54 -23.59 3.35 17.09
C GLU A 54 -23.57 2.41 15.86
N GLU A 55 -24.34 2.73 14.82
CA GLU A 55 -24.32 2.02 13.54
C GLU A 55 -22.98 2.18 12.81
N ALA A 56 -22.41 3.39 12.80
CA ALA A 56 -21.10 3.65 12.20
C ALA A 56 -19.97 2.94 12.96
N ASP A 57 -20.00 2.95 14.28
CA ASP A 57 -19.04 2.24 15.14
C ASP A 57 -19.12 0.73 14.93
N ALA A 58 -20.34 0.17 14.88
CA ALA A 58 -20.54 -1.25 14.61
C ALA A 58 -20.06 -1.64 13.20
N HIS A 59 -20.27 -0.77 12.21
CA HIS A 59 -19.79 -0.97 10.85
C HIS A 59 -18.26 -0.96 10.77
N ILE A 60 -17.61 0.03 11.37
CA ILE A 60 -16.13 0.12 11.41
C ILE A 60 -15.55 -1.07 12.18
N ALA A 61 -16.11 -1.42 13.33
CA ALA A 61 -15.65 -2.57 14.11
C ALA A 61 -15.77 -3.88 13.32
N LYS A 62 -16.83 -4.03 12.53
CA LYS A 62 -17.00 -5.16 11.62
C LYS A 62 -15.97 -5.14 10.49
N GLU A 63 -15.76 -4.00 9.81
CA GLU A 63 -14.74 -3.89 8.76
C GLU A 63 -13.32 -4.17 9.29
N PHE A 64 -13.00 -3.74 10.51
CA PHE A 64 -11.72 -4.05 11.14
C PHE A 64 -11.60 -5.50 11.59
N ALA A 65 -12.70 -6.12 12.07
CA ALA A 65 -12.72 -7.54 12.42
C ALA A 65 -12.61 -8.45 11.19
N ASP A 66 -13.22 -8.02 10.08
CA ASP A 66 -13.17 -8.69 8.78
C ASP A 66 -11.86 -8.39 8.03
N ALA A 67 -11.14 -7.31 8.39
CA ALA A 67 -9.84 -6.97 7.82
C ALA A 67 -8.75 -7.93 8.31
N SER A 68 -8.37 -8.88 7.45
CA SER A 68 -7.18 -9.70 7.67
C SER A 68 -5.92 -8.99 7.12
N THR A 69 -4.78 -9.20 7.79
CA THR A 69 -3.50 -8.76 7.23
C THR A 69 -3.00 -9.84 6.28
N LEU A 70 -3.12 -9.58 4.98
CA LEU A 70 -2.62 -10.48 3.96
C LEU A 70 -1.12 -10.24 3.73
N GLN A 71 -0.31 -11.28 3.89
CA GLN A 71 1.10 -11.28 3.52
C GLN A 71 1.25 -12.05 2.21
N VAL A 72 1.73 -11.38 1.16
CA VAL A 72 2.01 -11.99 -0.15
C VAL A 72 3.49 -11.80 -0.50
N ILE A 73 4.07 -12.80 -1.16
CA ILE A 73 5.40 -12.70 -1.74
C ILE A 73 5.23 -12.34 -3.21
N ASN A 74 5.85 -11.23 -3.63
CA ASN A 74 5.83 -10.83 -5.03
C ASN A 74 6.88 -11.65 -5.80
N PRO A 75 6.48 -12.49 -6.77
CA PRO A 75 7.39 -13.38 -7.48
C PRO A 75 8.46 -12.62 -8.28
N ILE A 76 8.13 -11.44 -8.82
CA ILE A 76 9.05 -10.61 -9.60
C ILE A 76 10.12 -10.01 -8.68
N LEU A 77 9.73 -9.58 -7.48
CA LEU A 77 10.70 -9.07 -6.49
C LEU A 77 11.57 -10.19 -5.93
N GLN A 78 11.04 -11.41 -5.80
CA GLN A 78 11.82 -12.57 -5.42
C GLN A 78 12.85 -12.93 -6.50
N GLU A 79 12.46 -12.90 -7.78
CA GLU A 79 13.37 -13.10 -8.92
C GLU A 79 14.47 -12.03 -8.96
N LEU A 80 14.11 -10.77 -8.73
CA LEU A 80 15.07 -9.67 -8.61
C LEU A 80 16.05 -9.90 -7.45
N GLU A 81 15.56 -10.30 -6.28
CA GLU A 81 16.42 -10.58 -5.12
C GLU A 81 17.42 -11.71 -5.42
N LEU A 82 16.94 -12.82 -6.00
CA LEU A 82 17.79 -13.93 -6.38
C LEU A 82 18.85 -13.49 -7.39
N THR A 83 18.42 -12.78 -8.44
CA THR A 83 19.31 -12.24 -9.46
C THR A 83 20.44 -11.42 -8.83
N LEU A 84 20.11 -10.45 -7.98
CA LEU A 84 21.09 -9.54 -7.38
C LEU A 84 22.02 -10.20 -6.34
N ARG A 85 21.59 -11.27 -5.67
CA ARG A 85 22.35 -11.90 -4.58
C ARG A 85 23.20 -13.08 -4.98
N THR A 86 22.97 -13.62 -6.17
CA THR A 86 23.62 -14.84 -6.64
C THR A 86 24.62 -14.56 -7.75
N THR A 87 25.53 -15.49 -7.98
CA THR A 87 26.38 -15.49 -9.18
C THR A 87 25.66 -16.14 -10.36
N GLU A 88 26.13 -15.93 -11.59
CA GLU A 88 25.59 -16.54 -12.81
C GLU A 88 25.63 -18.08 -12.79
N LEU A 89 26.56 -18.69 -12.04
CA LEU A 89 26.61 -20.15 -11.86
C LEU A 89 25.56 -20.67 -10.87
N GLN A 90 25.05 -19.81 -9.98
CA GLN A 90 24.07 -20.19 -8.97
C GLN A 90 22.64 -19.97 -9.43
N HIS A 91 22.42 -18.89 -10.20
CA HIS A 91 21.14 -18.54 -10.78
C HIS A 91 21.37 -17.57 -11.95
N ASP A 92 20.99 -17.98 -13.15
CA ASP A 92 20.88 -17.13 -14.33
C ASP A 92 19.40 -16.94 -14.68
N PRO A 93 18.84 -15.73 -14.46
CA PRO A 93 17.42 -15.47 -14.62
C PRO A 93 16.93 -15.54 -16.09
N ILE A 94 17.83 -15.76 -17.05
CA ILE A 94 17.50 -15.92 -18.47
C ILE A 94 17.37 -17.40 -18.86
N THR A 95 18.19 -18.27 -18.26
CA THR A 95 18.24 -19.69 -18.64
C THR A 95 17.56 -20.60 -17.64
N ASP A 96 17.51 -20.19 -16.38
CA ASP A 96 16.89 -20.97 -15.32
C ASP A 96 15.38 -20.75 -15.30
N ALA A 97 14.68 -21.52 -14.46
CA ALA A 97 13.25 -21.33 -14.27
C ALA A 97 12.98 -19.94 -13.69
N ASN A 98 12.22 -19.12 -14.43
CA ASN A 98 11.89 -17.75 -14.05
C ASN A 98 10.82 -17.74 -12.96
N LEU A 99 11.15 -17.30 -11.74
CA LEU A 99 10.16 -17.20 -10.68
C LEU A 99 9.15 -16.08 -10.94
N ALA A 100 9.50 -15.08 -11.75
CA ALA A 100 8.63 -13.93 -12.05
C ALA A 100 7.33 -14.34 -12.74
N ASP A 101 7.25 -15.54 -13.35
CA ASP A 101 6.04 -16.08 -13.98
C ASP A 101 4.97 -16.50 -12.97
N GLY A 102 5.29 -16.51 -11.66
CA GLY A 102 4.35 -16.83 -10.59
C GLY A 102 3.13 -15.89 -10.55
N SER A 103 1.99 -16.43 -10.11
CA SER A 103 0.76 -15.67 -9.83
C SER A 103 0.64 -15.36 -8.33
N ILE A 104 -0.11 -14.31 -7.98
CA ILE A 104 -0.53 -14.02 -6.60
C ILE A 104 -2.06 -14.17 -6.52
N PRO A 105 -2.60 -15.35 -6.21
CA PRO A 105 -4.04 -15.63 -6.24
C PRO A 105 -4.86 -14.76 -5.29
N GLU A 106 -4.23 -14.24 -4.24
CA GLU A 106 -4.88 -13.42 -3.23
C GLU A 106 -5.05 -11.94 -3.65
N LEU A 107 -4.43 -11.54 -4.76
CA LEU A 107 -4.63 -10.22 -5.38
C LEU A 107 -5.55 -10.34 -6.59
N ASP A 108 -6.46 -9.38 -6.76
CA ASP A 108 -7.39 -9.37 -7.88
C ASP A 108 -6.69 -8.96 -9.19
N GLY A 109 -6.66 -9.89 -10.13
CA GLY A 109 -6.09 -9.71 -11.47
C GLY A 109 -4.56 -9.57 -11.50
N GLU A 110 -4.05 -9.10 -12.65
CA GLU A 110 -2.61 -9.02 -12.94
C GLU A 110 -2.05 -7.59 -12.81
N ARG A 111 -2.84 -6.62 -12.31
CA ARG A 111 -2.39 -5.21 -12.23
C ARG A 111 -1.16 -5.03 -11.34
N TRP A 112 -1.02 -5.87 -10.31
CA TRP A 112 0.14 -5.87 -9.42
C TRP A 112 1.44 -6.14 -10.18
N ARG A 113 1.39 -6.97 -11.24
CA ARG A 113 2.54 -7.32 -12.07
C ARG A 113 3.07 -6.09 -12.79
N GLU A 114 2.21 -5.45 -13.59
CA GLU A 114 2.54 -4.22 -14.32
C GLU A 114 3.11 -3.14 -13.39
N LEU A 115 2.46 -2.91 -12.24
CA LEU A 115 2.92 -1.91 -11.27
C LEU A 115 4.32 -2.24 -10.71
N THR A 116 4.59 -3.53 -10.45
CA THR A 116 5.89 -3.98 -9.95
C THR A 116 6.98 -3.80 -11.00
N GLU A 117 6.71 -4.21 -12.24
CA GLU A 117 7.66 -4.11 -13.34
C GLU A 117 8.01 -2.64 -13.65
N VAL A 118 6.99 -1.76 -13.71
CA VAL A 118 7.18 -0.32 -13.89
C VAL A 118 7.97 0.29 -12.73
N ALA A 119 7.69 -0.12 -11.48
CA ALA A 119 8.43 0.36 -10.33
C ALA A 119 9.92 -0.03 -10.39
N ILE A 120 10.24 -1.28 -10.73
CA ILE A 120 11.62 -1.74 -10.93
C ILE A 120 12.30 -0.91 -12.04
N CYS A 121 11.63 -0.75 -13.18
CA CYS A 121 12.16 0.04 -14.29
C CYS A 121 12.48 1.47 -13.85
N HIS A 122 11.58 2.13 -13.14
CA HIS A 122 11.83 3.50 -12.65
C HIS A 122 12.99 3.57 -11.65
N VAL A 123 13.09 2.62 -10.72
CA VAL A 123 14.17 2.60 -9.72
C VAL A 123 15.54 2.40 -10.37
N TYR A 124 15.63 1.51 -11.36
CA TYR A 124 16.91 1.16 -11.99
C TYR A 124 17.25 1.98 -13.24
N LYS A 125 16.35 2.84 -13.73
CA LYS A 125 16.51 3.56 -15.00
C LYS A 125 17.82 4.33 -15.11
N GLU A 126 18.11 5.17 -14.11
CA GLU A 126 19.31 6.02 -14.11
C GLU A 126 20.59 5.18 -14.08
N VAL A 127 20.63 4.19 -13.19
CA VAL A 127 21.78 3.31 -13.03
C VAL A 127 21.99 2.52 -14.31
N TYR A 128 20.94 1.94 -14.89
CA TYR A 128 21.02 1.19 -16.14
C TYR A 128 21.58 2.04 -17.28
N GLN A 129 21.10 3.28 -17.44
CA GLN A 129 21.53 4.21 -18.49
C GLN A 129 22.94 4.77 -18.29
N THR A 130 23.49 4.70 -17.07
CA THR A 130 24.76 5.34 -16.71
C THR A 130 25.82 4.29 -16.33
N PRO A 131 26.70 3.85 -17.25
CA PRO A 131 27.69 2.80 -16.97
C PRO A 131 28.61 3.07 -15.78
N SER A 132 28.90 4.33 -15.49
CA SER A 132 29.73 4.70 -14.33
C SER A 132 29.07 4.42 -12.97
N LEU A 133 27.74 4.22 -12.94
CA LEU A 133 26.97 3.90 -11.74
C LEU A 133 26.84 2.39 -11.52
N HIS A 134 27.04 1.54 -12.54
CA HIS A 134 26.85 0.09 -12.43
C HIS A 134 27.68 -0.52 -11.29
N LYS A 135 28.98 -0.17 -11.23
CA LYS A 135 29.87 -0.64 -10.17
C LYS A 135 29.49 -0.10 -8.78
N LYS A 136 28.94 1.11 -8.71
CA LYS A 136 28.50 1.72 -7.44
C LYS A 136 27.21 1.07 -6.92
N ALA A 137 26.35 0.64 -7.82
CA ALA A 137 25.12 -0.07 -7.53
C ALA A 137 25.31 -1.60 -7.39
N SER A 138 26.56 -2.08 -7.47
CA SER A 138 26.91 -3.50 -7.41
C SER A 138 26.19 -4.37 -8.45
N LEU A 139 25.88 -3.80 -9.61
CA LEU A 139 25.22 -4.53 -10.70
C LEU A 139 26.27 -5.24 -11.57
N GLY A 140 26.17 -6.56 -11.65
CA GLY A 140 26.96 -7.39 -12.53
C GLY A 140 26.40 -7.45 -13.96
N PRO A 141 27.15 -8.06 -14.89
CA PRO A 141 26.69 -8.25 -16.27
C PRO A 141 25.35 -9.00 -16.34
N LYS A 142 25.17 -10.02 -15.50
CA LYS A 142 23.93 -10.81 -15.38
C LYS A 142 22.73 -9.92 -15.06
N ASP A 143 22.86 -9.10 -14.01
CA ASP A 143 21.78 -8.23 -13.53
C ASP A 143 21.38 -7.21 -14.60
N LEU A 144 22.37 -6.65 -15.30
CA LEU A 144 22.14 -5.71 -16.40
C LEU A 144 21.43 -6.36 -17.60
N ARG A 145 21.72 -7.64 -17.91
CA ARG A 145 21.00 -8.37 -18.96
C ARG A 145 19.55 -8.61 -18.57
N TRP A 146 19.29 -8.99 -17.32
CA TRP A 146 17.93 -9.19 -16.85
C TRP A 146 17.14 -7.87 -16.83
N LEU A 147 17.72 -6.80 -16.29
CA LEU A 147 17.12 -5.46 -16.32
C LEU A 147 16.81 -5.00 -17.75
N LYS A 148 17.70 -5.29 -18.71
CA LYS A 148 17.46 -4.99 -20.12
C LYS A 148 16.16 -5.63 -20.63
N ILE A 149 15.95 -6.91 -20.34
CA ILE A 149 14.72 -7.62 -20.75
C ILE A 149 13.50 -6.95 -20.10
N MET A 150 13.57 -6.64 -18.81
CA MET A 150 12.50 -5.94 -18.09
C MET A 150 12.14 -4.59 -18.74
N PHE A 151 13.16 -3.79 -19.11
CA PHE A 151 12.96 -2.53 -19.82
C PHE A 151 12.36 -2.72 -21.21
N GLU A 152 12.81 -3.72 -21.98
CA GLU A 152 12.31 -4.00 -23.33
C GLU A 152 10.83 -4.44 -23.31
N VAL A 153 10.42 -5.24 -22.32
CA VAL A 153 9.01 -5.65 -22.17
C VAL A 153 8.11 -4.47 -21.79
N ASN A 154 8.62 -3.54 -20.98
CA ASN A 154 7.84 -2.45 -20.38
C ASN A 154 7.98 -1.08 -21.08
N SER A 155 8.71 -1.00 -22.21
CA SER A 155 8.95 0.26 -22.94
C SER A 155 7.92 0.59 -24.01
N LYS A 156 6.67 0.12 -23.85
CA LYS A 156 5.55 0.42 -24.75
C LYS A 156 4.98 1.82 -24.54
#